data_AF-A0A839ZEA6-F1
#
_entry.id   AF-A0A839ZEA6-F1
#
_cell.length_a   1.000
_cell.length_b   1.000
_cell.length_c   1.000
_cell.angle_alpha   90.00
_cell.angle_beta   90.00
_cell.angle_gamma   90.00
#
_symmetry.space_group_name_H-M   'P 1'
#
loop_
_entity.id
_entity.type
_entity.pdbx_description
1 polymer ?
#
loop_
_entity_poly.entity_id
_entity_poly.type
_entity_poly.pdbx_seq_one_letter_code
_entity_poly.pdbx_strand_id
1 'polypeptide(L)'
;MLKIIAISAVALSMAACTTTERRATGGALIGGGTGAIIGGIAGGGTGAAVGAAVGAGTGAVIGAATTPRECWTRDRYGNAIAVRC
;
A
#
# COMPACT_ATOMS: atom_id res chain seq x y z
N MET A 1 -11.88 -17.95 -6.04
CA MET A 1 -11.22 -17.04 -5.06
C MET A 1 -10.25 -16.08 -5.74
N LEU A 2 -9.31 -16.57 -6.57
CA LEU A 2 -8.38 -15.72 -7.36
C LEU A 2 -9.06 -14.61 -8.20
N LYS A 3 -10.26 -14.88 -8.76
CA LYS A 3 -10.99 -13.88 -9.56
C LYS A 3 -11.39 -12.64 -8.76
N ILE A 4 -11.70 -12.77 -7.47
CA ILE A 4 -12.05 -11.64 -6.60
C ILE A 4 -10.80 -10.83 -6.27
N ILE A 5 -9.67 -11.50 -6.04
CA ILE A 5 -8.36 -10.88 -5.81
C ILE A 5 -7.90 -10.10 -7.06
N ALA A 6 -8.11 -10.65 -8.24
CA ALA A 6 -7.77 -9.98 -9.51
C ALA A 6 -8.67 -8.76 -9.76
N ILE A 7 -9.98 -8.87 -9.47
CA ILE A 7 -10.92 -7.74 -9.60
C ILE A 7 -10.61 -6.65 -8.58
N SER A 8 -10.27 -7.00 -7.34
CA SER A 8 -9.80 -6.01 -6.35
C SER A 8 -8.48 -5.39 -6.77
N ALA A 9 -7.53 -6.17 -7.32
CA ALA A 9 -6.25 -5.64 -7.80
C ALA A 9 -6.44 -4.62 -8.94
N VAL A 10 -7.36 -4.87 -9.86
CA VAL A 10 -7.70 -3.93 -10.93
C VAL A 10 -8.43 -2.70 -10.40
N ALA A 11 -9.35 -2.85 -9.44
CA ALA A 11 -10.02 -1.72 -8.80
C ALA A 11 -9.03 -0.84 -7.99
N LEU A 12 -8.09 -1.46 -7.27
CA LEU A 12 -7.00 -0.77 -6.56
C LEU A 12 -6.03 -0.12 -7.55
N SER A 13 -5.80 -0.67 -8.74
CA SER A 13 -4.92 -0.06 -9.74
C SER A 13 -5.45 1.29 -10.26
N MET A 14 -6.77 1.50 -10.27
CA MET A 14 -7.36 2.80 -10.57
C MET A 14 -7.26 3.81 -9.40
N ALA A 15 -7.22 3.33 -8.15
CA ALA A 15 -6.96 4.16 -6.97
C ALA A 15 -5.45 4.50 -6.79
N ALA A 16 -4.56 3.64 -7.31
CA ALA A 16 -3.11 3.78 -7.33
C ALA A 16 -2.56 4.96 -8.17
N CYS A 17 -3.44 5.76 -8.77
CA CYS A 17 -3.06 7.03 -9.38
C CYS A 17 -2.52 8.03 -8.34
N THR A 18 -2.75 7.81 -7.03
CA THR A 18 -2.32 8.69 -5.94
C THR A 18 -0.96 8.27 -5.32
N THR A 19 -0.21 9.27 -4.84
CA THR A 19 1.10 9.14 -4.13
C THR A 19 0.98 8.36 -2.82
N THR A 20 -0.15 8.53 -2.12
CA THR A 20 -0.51 7.85 -0.87
C THR A 20 -0.51 6.35 -1.00
N GLU A 21 -1.19 5.88 -2.05
CA GLU A 21 -1.40 4.45 -2.20
C GLU A 21 -0.12 3.76 -2.67
N ARG A 22 0.78 4.45 -3.39
CA ARG A 22 2.07 3.91 -3.80
C ARG A 22 2.99 3.60 -2.60
N ARG A 23 2.89 4.39 -1.52
CA ARG A 23 3.59 4.12 -0.25
C ARG A 23 2.89 3.03 0.55
N ALA A 24 1.56 3.01 0.59
CA ALA A 24 0.77 1.97 1.25
C ALA A 24 0.93 0.59 0.58
N THR A 25 0.76 0.50 -0.75
CA THR A 25 0.99 -0.73 -1.52
C THR A 25 2.45 -1.14 -1.53
N GLY A 26 3.40 -0.20 -1.63
CA GLY A 26 4.83 -0.51 -1.50
C GLY A 26 5.17 -1.13 -0.14
N GLY A 27 4.68 -0.53 0.95
CA GLY A 27 4.82 -1.06 2.30
C GLY A 27 4.11 -2.40 2.48
N ALA A 28 2.91 -2.57 1.91
CA ALA A 28 2.13 -3.80 2.01
C ALA A 28 2.71 -4.95 1.18
N LEU A 29 3.26 -4.69 -0.01
CA LEU A 29 3.94 -5.68 -0.84
C LEU A 29 5.24 -6.14 -0.20
N ILE A 30 6.04 -5.20 0.32
CA ILE A 30 7.29 -5.54 1.00
C ILE A 30 6.98 -6.25 2.32
N GLY A 31 6.13 -5.68 3.17
CA GLY A 31 5.76 -6.27 4.45
C GLY A 31 5.05 -7.62 4.30
N GLY A 32 4.09 -7.70 3.38
CA GLY A 32 3.32 -8.91 3.10
C GLY A 32 4.15 -10.00 2.42
N GLY A 33 4.97 -9.65 1.42
CA GLY A 33 5.86 -10.59 0.74
C GLY A 33 6.93 -11.15 1.68
N THR A 34 7.57 -10.28 2.46
CA THR A 34 8.63 -10.70 3.39
C THR A 34 8.03 -11.49 4.57
N GLY A 35 6.89 -11.05 5.11
CA GLY A 35 6.16 -11.75 6.15
C GLY A 35 5.65 -13.12 5.71
N ALA A 36 5.21 -13.25 4.47
CA ALA A 36 4.80 -14.54 3.89
C ALA A 36 5.98 -15.52 3.79
N ILE A 37 7.15 -15.04 3.37
CA ILE A 37 8.36 -15.86 3.25
C ILE A 37 8.82 -16.31 4.65
N ILE A 38 9.00 -15.38 5.58
CA ILE A 38 9.49 -15.69 6.94
C ILE A 38 8.48 -16.58 7.68
N GLY A 39 7.20 -16.22 7.63
CA GLY A 39 6.13 -17.02 8.22
C GLY A 39 6.00 -18.39 7.58
N GLY A 40 6.26 -18.50 6.28
CA GLY A 40 6.28 -19.77 5.55
C GLY A 40 7.42 -20.69 5.98
N ILE A 41 8.60 -20.13 6.21
CA ILE A 41 9.76 -20.89 6.68
C ILE A 41 9.54 -21.38 8.12
N ALA A 42 8.99 -20.53 9.00
CA ALA A 42 8.83 -20.85 10.42
C ALA A 42 7.59 -21.68 10.75
N GLY A 43 6.48 -21.48 10.03
CA GLY A 43 5.16 -22.04 10.37
C GLY A 43 4.43 -22.68 9.20
N GLY A 44 5.11 -22.95 8.08
CA GLY A 44 4.51 -23.52 6.87
C GLY A 44 3.40 -22.62 6.28
N GLY A 45 2.44 -23.21 5.58
CA GLY A 45 1.39 -22.45 4.89
C GLY A 45 0.57 -21.52 5.79
N THR A 46 0.32 -21.93 7.04
CA THR A 46 -0.41 -21.11 8.02
C THR A 46 0.43 -19.93 8.48
N GLY A 47 1.72 -20.16 8.78
CA GLY A 47 2.65 -19.08 9.11
C GLY A 47 2.83 -18.10 7.95
N ALA A 48 2.86 -18.58 6.71
CA ALA A 48 2.92 -17.73 5.52
C ALA A 48 1.66 -16.84 5.39
N ALA A 49 0.46 -17.41 5.60
CA ALA A 49 -0.77 -16.64 5.52
C ALA A 49 -0.86 -15.57 6.61
N VAL A 50 -0.50 -15.91 7.85
CA VAL A 50 -0.48 -14.97 8.98
C VAL A 50 0.58 -13.89 8.78
N GLY A 51 1.80 -14.28 8.39
CA GLY A 51 2.88 -13.34 8.11
C GLY A 51 2.57 -12.41 6.94
N ALA A 52 1.91 -12.92 5.90
CA ALA A 52 1.43 -12.11 4.78
C ALA A 52 0.36 -11.11 5.22
N ALA A 53 -0.64 -11.57 5.98
CA ALA A 53 -1.75 -10.72 6.42
C ALA A 53 -1.27 -9.62 7.37
N VAL A 54 -0.45 -9.96 8.37
CA VAL A 54 0.10 -9.01 9.34
C VAL A 54 1.09 -8.07 8.68
N GLY A 55 2.00 -8.60 7.84
CA GLY A 55 2.99 -7.81 7.12
C GLY A 55 2.36 -6.85 6.11
N ALA A 56 1.34 -7.29 5.37
CA ALA A 56 0.62 -6.46 4.42
C ALA A 56 -0.22 -5.39 5.14
N GLY A 57 -0.95 -5.77 6.19
CA GLY A 57 -1.76 -4.83 6.97
C GLY A 57 -0.91 -3.75 7.63
N THR A 58 0.18 -4.14 8.29
CA THR A 58 1.09 -3.20 8.96
C THR A 58 1.82 -2.32 7.95
N GLY A 59 2.31 -2.90 6.86
CA GLY A 59 2.98 -2.16 5.77
C GLY A 59 2.06 -1.17 5.06
N ALA A 60 0.78 -1.51 4.87
CA ALA A 60 -0.23 -0.61 4.33
C ALA A 60 -0.50 0.57 5.24
N VAL A 61 -0.69 0.32 6.54
CA VAL A 61 -0.97 1.37 7.54
C VAL A 61 0.22 2.32 7.66
N ILE A 62 1.45 1.80 7.77
CA ILE A 62 2.64 2.63 7.86
C ILE A 62 2.83 3.42 6.56
N GLY A 63 2.69 2.78 5.39
CA GLY A 63 2.81 3.46 4.11
C GLY A 63 1.79 4.58 3.93
N ALA A 64 0.55 4.38 4.37
CA ALA A 64 -0.48 5.42 4.40
C ALA A 64 -0.14 6.53 5.41
N ALA A 65 0.31 6.19 6.62
CA ALA A 65 0.66 7.15 7.66
C ALA A 65 1.88 8.01 7.30
N THR A 66 2.84 7.43 6.58
CA THR A 66 4.07 8.13 6.15
C THR A 66 3.88 8.89 4.84
N THR A 67 2.67 8.89 4.29
CA THR A 67 2.39 9.65 3.08
C THR A 67 2.46 11.15 3.41
N PRO A 68 3.25 11.94 2.65
CA PRO A 68 3.32 13.37 2.85
C PRO A 68 1.96 14.03 2.60
N ARG A 69 1.59 14.97 3.47
CA ARG A 69 0.32 15.68 3.35
C ARG A 69 0.43 16.67 2.20
N GLU A 70 -0.51 16.61 1.28
CA GLU A 70 -0.55 17.51 0.12
C GLU A 70 -1.48 18.68 0.45
N CYS A 71 -0.92 19.90 0.48
CA CYS A 71 -1.67 21.14 0.59
C CYS A 71 -1.84 21.73 -0.81
N TRP A 72 -3.03 22.24 -1.11
CA TRP A 72 -3.29 22.95 -2.36
C TRP A 72 -2.87 24.40 -2.20
N THR A 73 -1.91 24.85 -3.01
CA THR A 73 -1.55 26.27 -3.13
C THR A 73 -1.89 26.76 -4.54
N ARG A 74 -2.03 28.07 -4.71
CA ARG A 74 -2.21 28.68 -6.04
C ARG A 74 -0.90 29.24 -6.55
N ASP A 75 -0.58 28.92 -7.79
CA ASP A 75 0.54 29.56 -8.49
C ASP A 75 0.19 31.02 -8.87
N ARG A 76 1.16 31.73 -9.45
CA ARG A 76 0.99 33.12 -9.91
C ARG A 76 0.02 33.27 -11.10
N TYR A 77 -0.37 32.16 -11.73
CA TYR A 77 -1.29 32.11 -12.88
C TYR A 77 -2.72 31.69 -12.47
N GLY A 78 -2.94 31.43 -11.17
CA GLY A 78 -4.23 31.03 -10.61
C GLY A 78 -4.51 29.53 -10.64
N ASN A 79 -3.56 28.70 -11.07
CA ASN A 79 -3.72 27.24 -11.07
C ASN A 79 -3.52 26.67 -9.68
N ALA A 80 -4.35 25.69 -9.32
CA ALA A 80 -4.18 24.93 -8.09
C ALA A 80 -3.06 23.88 -8.30
N ILE A 81 -2.01 23.96 -7.49
CA ILE A 81 -0.91 22.99 -7.48
C ILE A 81 -0.86 22.29 -6.11
N ALA A 82 -0.69 20.97 -6.12
CA ALA A 82 -0.45 20.20 -4.91
C ALA A 82 1.01 20.34 -4.48
N VAL A 83 1.25 20.82 -3.26
CA VAL A 83 2.58 20.95 -2.66
C VAL A 83 2.63 20.20 -1.34
N ARG A 84 3.81 19.72 -0.94
CA ARG A 84 3.99 19.10 0.37
C ARG A 84 3.86 20.17 1.45
N CYS A 85 2.93 19.96 2.37
CA CYS A 85 3.07 20.46 3.72
C CYS A 85 3.99 19.49 4.52
#